data_AF-A0A8H4UY38-F1
#
_entry.id   AF-A0A8H4UY38-F1
#
_cell.length_a   1.000
_cell.length_b   1.000
_cell.length_c   1.000
_cell.angle_alpha   90.00
_cell.angle_beta   90.00
_cell.angle_gamma   90.00
#
_symmetry.space_group_name_H-M   'P 1'
#
loop_
_entity.id
_entity.type
_entity.pdbx_description
1 polymer ?
#
loop_
_entity_poly.entity_id
_entity_poly.type
_entity_poly.pdbx_seq_one_letter_code
_entity_poly.pdbx_strand_id
1 'polypeptide(L)'
;MLLVNIFTPSGPNIPQSIKDLNESSIEALLQSLIVSFFHPRTRENPVLRQALTYFFPVFSHSRLANTQRMRKIAVPVVRSVLNAAEEFFSLEAEEDSDGDIDESVGEREIKALMTQVIGMLVEWTDERRVVGLGGENVLTGGTASSNAHGYVHLALVNDILERILGISAGPNKCSKEEKKLLMSMLSKVYISAPALPTSTAPGSRAGSRAPTEATEDAFRSSNRSSSVREEIEPEIVALAETVKELLNDALEEAATDAASRNAIVKVKNTILKILAYASQQNTNSRDTNRNTRASSVDSSYSQAGPGSRQGSVEPHGMRAGTTEVAIDETIMEIDEEEDHDDSRTTVIKNERNSEEPE
;
A
#
# COMPACT_ATOMS: atom_id res chain seq x y z
N MET A 1 -27.17 -16.17 20.13
CA MET A 1 -26.71 -14.77 20.00
C MET A 1 -27.07 -14.26 18.59
N LEU A 2 -28.36 -13.97 18.36
CA LEU A 2 -28.91 -13.53 17.06
C LEU A 2 -29.63 -12.19 17.29
N LEU A 3 -28.89 -11.09 17.32
CA LEU A 3 -29.44 -9.72 17.32
C LEU A 3 -28.73 -8.80 16.32
N VAL A 4 -27.68 -9.27 15.64
CA VAL A 4 -26.81 -8.43 14.80
C VAL A 4 -27.46 -7.92 13.49
N ASN A 5 -28.66 -8.42 13.13
CA ASN A 5 -29.35 -8.02 11.89
C ASN A 5 -30.70 -7.32 12.12
N ILE A 6 -31.17 -7.17 13.37
CA ILE A 6 -32.49 -6.57 13.64
C ILE A 6 -32.44 -5.04 13.62
N PHE A 7 -31.29 -4.46 13.97
CA PHE A 7 -31.10 -3.00 14.05
C PHE A 7 -30.23 -2.43 12.94
N THR A 8 -29.70 -3.27 12.05
CA THR A 8 -28.99 -2.79 10.87
C THR A 8 -30.06 -2.36 9.87
N PRO A 9 -30.21 -1.05 9.58
CA PRO A 9 -31.09 -0.66 8.49
C PRO A 9 -30.62 -1.44 7.26
N SER A 10 -31.52 -2.25 6.69
CA SER A 10 -31.22 -3.16 5.59
C SER A 10 -32.25 -2.92 4.49
N GLY A 11 -31.84 -2.39 3.34
CA GLY A 11 -32.74 -2.10 2.23
C GLY A 11 -32.21 -1.05 1.24
N PRO A 12 -32.80 -0.96 0.03
CA PRO A 12 -32.34 -0.04 -1.03
C PRO A 12 -32.55 1.45 -0.71
N ASN A 13 -33.33 1.80 0.32
CA ASN A 13 -33.77 3.16 0.62
C ASN A 13 -33.12 3.80 1.86
N ILE A 14 -31.96 3.30 2.30
CA ILE A 14 -31.28 3.87 3.46
C ILE A 14 -30.48 5.10 3.00
N PRO A 15 -30.73 6.29 3.58
CA PRO A 15 -29.94 7.48 3.30
C PRO A 15 -28.45 7.23 3.51
N GLN A 16 -27.61 7.75 2.60
CA GLN A 16 -26.16 7.59 2.68
C GLN A 16 -25.60 8.09 4.02
N SER A 17 -26.14 9.19 4.54
CA SER A 17 -25.77 9.75 5.85
C SER A 17 -25.93 8.77 7.02
N ILE A 18 -26.92 7.87 6.98
CA ILE A 18 -27.11 6.85 8.02
C ILE A 18 -26.05 5.76 7.90
N LYS A 19 -25.69 5.38 6.66
CA LYS A 19 -24.61 4.42 6.42
C LYS A 19 -23.28 4.99 6.90
N ASP A 20 -23.00 6.24 6.56
CA ASP A 20 -21.77 6.94 6.96
C ASP A 20 -21.69 7.04 8.50
N LEU A 21 -22.78 7.44 9.17
CA LEU A 21 -22.84 7.50 10.63
C LEU A 21 -22.57 6.13 11.28
N ASN A 22 -23.14 5.06 10.73
CA ASN A 22 -22.92 3.71 11.23
C ASN A 22 -21.47 3.27 11.07
N GLU A 23 -20.87 3.48 9.89
CA GLU A 23 -19.46 3.17 9.66
C GLU A 23 -18.54 3.98 10.59
N SER A 24 -18.76 5.29 10.72
CA SER A 24 -17.99 6.13 11.64
C SER A 24 -18.14 5.72 13.10
N SER A 25 -19.33 5.27 13.51
CA SER A 25 -19.57 4.78 14.88
C SER A 25 -18.82 3.47 15.15
N ILE A 26 -18.79 2.56 14.17
CA ILE A 26 -18.03 1.30 14.26
C ILE A 26 -16.54 1.59 14.33
N GLU A 27 -16.04 2.49 13.48
CA GLU A 27 -14.63 2.91 13.46
C GLU A 27 -14.22 3.55 14.79
N ALA A 28 -15.04 4.46 15.34
CA ALA A 28 -14.78 5.09 16.64
C ALA A 28 -14.76 4.09 17.81
N LEU A 29 -15.69 3.12 17.80
CA LEU A 29 -15.71 2.05 18.80
C LEU A 29 -14.47 1.15 18.67
N LEU A 30 -14.13 0.75 17.45
CA LEU A 30 -12.96 -0.10 17.19
C LEU A 30 -11.66 0.60 17.61
N GLN A 31 -11.50 1.88 17.27
CA GLN A 31 -10.37 2.70 17.73
C GLN A 31 -10.31 2.75 19.27
N SER A 32 -11.43 3.00 19.94
CA SER A 32 -11.49 3.05 21.41
C SER A 32 -11.10 1.72 22.05
N LEU A 33 -11.53 0.59 21.48
CA LEU A 33 -11.15 -0.75 21.95
C LEU A 33 -9.64 -1.00 21.77
N ILE A 34 -9.05 -0.61 20.64
CA ILE A 34 -7.62 -0.81 20.40
C ILE A 34 -6.77 0.09 21.30
N VAL A 35 -7.16 1.35 21.46
CA VAL A 35 -6.49 2.27 22.39
C VAL A 35 -6.57 1.71 23.80
N SER A 36 -7.75 1.26 24.25
CA SER A 36 -7.92 0.60 25.55
C SER A 36 -7.11 -0.69 25.67
N PHE A 37 -6.94 -1.44 24.58
CA PHE A 37 -6.11 -2.64 24.57
C PHE A 37 -4.63 -2.32 24.73
N PHE A 38 -4.11 -1.23 24.16
CA PHE A 38 -2.70 -0.90 24.26
C PHE A 38 -2.35 0.06 25.40
N HIS A 39 -3.33 0.76 25.98
CA HIS A 39 -3.11 1.74 27.04
C HIS A 39 -2.33 1.13 28.22
N PRO A 40 -1.24 1.75 28.71
CA PRO A 40 -0.48 1.21 29.83
C PRO A 40 -1.31 0.98 31.10
N ARG A 41 -2.20 1.92 31.46
CA ARG A 41 -3.16 1.81 32.57
C ARG A 41 -4.05 0.56 32.57
N THR A 42 -4.31 -0.07 31.41
CA THR A 42 -5.12 -1.30 31.33
C THR A 42 -4.28 -2.58 31.24
N ARG A 43 -2.95 -2.48 31.32
CA ARG A 43 -2.02 -3.62 31.24
C ARG A 43 -2.30 -4.68 32.29
N GLU A 44 -2.64 -4.27 33.50
CA GLU A 44 -2.94 -5.16 34.64
C GLU A 44 -4.35 -5.76 34.60
N ASN A 45 -5.12 -5.55 33.52
CA ASN A 45 -6.41 -6.22 33.33
C ASN A 45 -6.27 -7.41 32.35
N PRO A 46 -5.88 -8.60 32.84
CA PRO A 46 -5.63 -9.76 31.97
C PRO A 46 -6.90 -10.23 31.25
N VAL A 47 -8.08 -10.05 31.84
CA VAL A 47 -9.36 -10.45 31.24
C VAL A 47 -9.66 -9.60 30.01
N LEU A 48 -9.52 -8.28 30.11
CA LEU A 48 -9.67 -7.36 28.98
C LEU A 48 -8.66 -7.70 27.88
N ARG A 49 -7.39 -7.86 28.25
CA ARG A 49 -6.31 -8.18 27.30
C ARG A 49 -6.57 -9.49 26.58
N GLN A 50 -6.97 -10.55 27.29
CA GLN A 50 -7.27 -11.85 26.70
C GLN A 50 -8.49 -11.78 25.76
N ALA A 51 -9.57 -11.11 26.17
CA ALA A 51 -10.76 -10.96 25.35
C ALA A 51 -10.44 -10.23 24.04
N LEU A 52 -9.69 -9.13 24.11
CA LEU A 52 -9.32 -8.33 22.94
C LEU A 52 -8.24 -8.99 22.07
N THR A 53 -7.31 -9.74 22.67
CA THR A 53 -6.32 -10.55 21.93
C THR A 53 -6.99 -11.58 21.04
N TYR A 54 -8.08 -12.20 21.49
CA TYR A 54 -8.86 -13.11 20.65
C TYR A 54 -9.74 -12.34 19.65
N PHE A 55 -10.38 -11.26 20.09
CA PHE A 55 -11.32 -10.50 19.28
C PHE A 55 -10.69 -9.88 18.02
N PHE A 56 -9.56 -9.17 18.13
CA PHE A 56 -9.05 -8.38 17.00
C PHE A 56 -8.63 -9.22 15.79
N PRO A 57 -7.86 -10.32 15.92
CA PRO A 57 -7.53 -11.16 14.78
C PRO A 57 -8.80 -11.75 14.14
N VAL A 58 -9.72 -12.28 14.96
CA VAL A 58 -10.95 -12.89 14.46
C VAL A 58 -11.83 -11.86 13.73
N PHE A 59 -11.99 -10.67 14.29
CA PHE A 59 -12.73 -9.59 13.65
C PHE A 59 -12.08 -9.22 12.31
N SER A 60 -10.80 -8.87 12.33
CA SER A 60 -10.06 -8.35 11.17
C SER A 60 -9.94 -9.36 10.03
N HIS A 61 -9.76 -10.64 10.34
CA HIS A 61 -9.48 -11.69 9.35
C HIS A 61 -10.73 -12.47 8.92
N SER A 62 -11.87 -12.27 9.59
CA SER A 62 -13.12 -12.93 9.19
C SER A 62 -13.66 -12.50 7.83
N ARG A 63 -13.46 -11.22 7.46
CA ARG A 63 -13.97 -10.62 6.23
C ARG A 63 -13.09 -9.45 5.79
N LEU A 64 -12.91 -9.31 4.48
CA LEU A 64 -12.15 -8.19 3.91
C LEU A 64 -12.69 -6.81 4.33
N ALA A 65 -14.02 -6.68 4.46
CA ALA A 65 -14.65 -5.45 4.94
C ALA A 65 -14.20 -5.06 6.37
N ASN A 66 -13.95 -6.04 7.24
CA ASN A 66 -13.46 -5.78 8.60
C ASN A 66 -11.98 -5.39 8.58
N THR A 67 -11.18 -6.01 7.71
CA THR A 67 -9.79 -5.61 7.46
C THR A 67 -9.71 -4.17 6.97
N GLN A 68 -10.61 -3.74 6.09
CA GLN A 68 -10.71 -2.35 5.63
C GLN A 68 -11.10 -1.39 6.76
N ARG A 69 -12.02 -1.78 7.65
CA ARG A 69 -12.35 -0.99 8.85
C ARG A 69 -11.16 -0.84 9.79
N MET A 70 -10.39 -1.93 9.98
CA MET A 70 -9.13 -1.88 10.73
C MET A 70 -8.12 -0.93 10.08
N ARG A 71 -8.00 -0.96 8.74
CA ARG A 71 -7.11 -0.07 7.99
C ARG A 71 -7.41 1.41 8.25
N LYS A 72 -8.68 1.80 8.16
CA LYS A 72 -9.11 3.21 8.32
C LYS A 72 -8.73 3.82 9.67
N ILE A 73 -8.67 3.00 10.72
CA ILE A 73 -8.33 3.47 12.07
C ILE A 73 -6.85 3.28 12.43
N ALA A 74 -6.07 2.55 11.61
CA ALA A 74 -4.71 2.17 11.97
C ALA A 74 -3.81 3.39 12.21
N VAL A 75 -3.84 4.39 11.32
CA VAL A 75 -3.06 5.63 11.46
C VAL A 75 -3.53 6.47 12.66
N PRO A 76 -4.84 6.74 12.87
CA PRO A 76 -5.33 7.38 14.09
C PRO A 76 -4.94 6.66 15.38
N VAL A 77 -5.00 5.32 15.41
CA VAL A 77 -4.63 4.51 16.57
C VAL A 77 -3.16 4.69 16.94
N VAL A 78 -2.24 4.71 15.97
CA VAL A 78 -0.81 4.94 16.25
C VAL A 78 -0.62 6.24 17.04
N ARG A 79 -1.27 7.33 16.60
CA ARG A 79 -1.25 8.60 17.32
C ARG A 79 -1.87 8.49 18.71
N SER A 80 -3.09 7.96 18.81
CA SER A 80 -3.82 7.91 20.08
C SER A 80 -3.10 7.07 21.13
N VAL A 81 -2.49 5.96 20.74
CA VAL A 81 -1.72 5.11 21.66
C VAL A 81 -0.40 5.78 22.05
N LEU A 82 0.30 6.42 21.10
CA LEU A 82 1.52 7.17 21.40
C LEU A 82 1.25 8.24 22.46
N ASN A 83 0.26 9.11 22.21
CA ASN A 83 -0.09 10.18 23.14
C ASN A 83 -0.51 9.65 24.52
N ALA A 84 -1.33 8.59 24.57
CA ALA A 84 -1.77 7.99 25.83
C ALA A 84 -0.61 7.35 26.61
N ALA A 85 0.39 6.81 25.91
CA ALA A 85 1.58 6.24 26.53
C ALA A 85 2.51 7.34 27.05
N GLU A 86 2.76 8.37 26.25
CA GLU A 86 3.53 9.56 26.66
C GLU A 86 2.94 10.21 27.91
N GLU A 87 1.62 10.44 27.93
CA GLU A 87 0.91 10.99 29.09
C GLU A 87 1.07 10.09 30.33
N PHE A 88 0.88 8.78 30.17
CA PHE A 88 0.96 7.85 31.30
C PHE A 88 2.36 7.81 31.92
N PHE A 89 3.41 7.60 31.11
CA PHE A 89 4.76 7.46 31.64
C PHE A 89 5.33 8.80 32.15
N SER A 90 4.89 9.94 31.62
CA SER A 90 5.22 11.25 32.18
C SER A 90 4.65 11.42 33.59
N LEU A 91 3.40 11.01 33.83
CA LEU A 91 2.77 11.13 35.14
C LEU A 91 3.39 10.19 36.18
N GLU A 92 3.66 8.92 35.82
CA GLU A 92 4.30 7.97 36.73
C GLU A 92 5.70 8.46 37.14
N ALA A 93 6.44 9.05 36.20
CA ALA A 93 7.74 9.64 36.47
C ALA A 93 7.68 10.82 37.46
N GLU A 94 6.60 11.62 37.43
CA GLU A 94 6.37 12.69 38.39
C GLU A 94 5.99 12.17 39.79
N GLU A 95 5.26 11.05 39.87
CA GLU A 95 4.81 10.45 41.14
C GLU A 95 5.93 9.70 41.89
N ASP A 96 6.84 9.06 41.15
CA ASP A 96 7.93 8.24 41.72
C ASP A 96 9.21 9.03 42.04
N SER A 97 9.27 10.33 41.73
CA SER A 97 10.51 11.13 41.85
C SER A 97 10.68 11.81 43.20
N ASP A 98 11.75 11.46 43.90
CA ASP A 98 12.29 12.18 45.07
C ASP A 98 13.33 13.27 44.67
N GLY A 99 13.47 13.56 43.38
CA GLY A 99 14.28 14.68 42.88
C GLY A 99 14.90 14.46 41.49
N ASP A 100 15.12 13.20 41.07
CA ASP A 100 15.77 12.86 39.80
C ASP A 100 14.87 11.94 38.95
N ILE A 101 14.19 12.50 37.94
CA ILE A 101 13.38 11.73 36.97
C ILE A 101 14.28 11.14 35.88
N ASP A 102 14.35 9.80 35.79
CA ASP A 102 14.97 9.12 34.63
C ASP A 102 13.96 8.96 33.48
N GLU A 103 13.87 9.99 32.62
CA GLU A 103 13.02 10.00 31.42
C GLU A 103 13.33 8.85 30.44
N SER A 104 14.54 8.26 30.50
CA SER A 104 14.97 7.22 29.57
C SER A 104 14.22 5.89 29.74
N VAL A 105 13.66 5.64 30.94
CA VAL A 105 12.84 4.46 31.21
C VAL A 105 11.50 4.56 30.49
N GLY A 106 10.83 5.71 30.59
CA GLY A 106 9.56 5.98 29.90
C GLY A 106 9.71 5.88 28.39
N GLU A 107 10.77 6.48 27.81
CA GLU A 107 11.06 6.38 26.38
C GLU A 107 11.25 4.92 25.92
N ARG A 108 11.93 4.08 26.72
CA ARG A 108 12.15 2.67 26.41
C ARG A 108 10.85 1.87 26.40
N GLU A 109 9.99 2.08 27.39
CA GLU A 109 8.68 1.42 27.48
C GLU A 109 7.75 1.85 26.34
N ILE A 110 7.70 3.15 26.01
CA ILE A 110 6.94 3.67 24.87
C ILE A 110 7.42 3.03 23.56
N LYS A 111 8.74 2.98 23.35
CA LYS A 111 9.32 2.36 22.14
C LYS A 111 8.98 0.88 22.02
N ALA A 112 9.04 0.12 23.12
CA ALA A 112 8.68 -1.29 23.14
C ALA A 112 7.19 -1.49 22.82
N LEU A 113 6.32 -0.70 23.47
CA LEU A 113 4.87 -0.70 23.22
C LEU A 113 4.55 -0.37 21.76
N MET A 114 5.07 0.73 21.23
CA MET A 114 4.74 1.16 19.86
C MET A 114 5.28 0.20 18.80
N THR A 115 6.40 -0.49 19.07
CA THR A 115 6.89 -1.58 18.21
C THR A 115 5.87 -2.71 18.11
N GLN A 116 5.26 -3.09 19.24
CA GLN A 116 4.19 -4.10 19.28
C GLN A 116 2.93 -3.60 18.56
N VAL A 117 2.50 -2.37 18.84
CA VAL A 117 1.32 -1.74 18.21
C VAL A 117 1.44 -1.80 16.68
N ILE A 118 2.57 -1.33 16.13
CA ILE A 118 2.80 -1.35 14.67
C ILE A 118 2.76 -2.78 14.13
N GLY A 119 3.43 -3.72 14.81
CA GLY A 119 3.45 -5.13 14.38
C GLY A 119 2.04 -5.73 14.28
N MET A 120 1.23 -5.51 15.32
CA MET A 120 -0.13 -6.02 15.38
C MET A 120 -1.06 -5.33 14.38
N LEU A 121 -0.96 -4.02 14.21
CA LEU A 121 -1.77 -3.30 13.22
C LEU A 121 -1.48 -3.79 11.80
N VAL A 122 -0.21 -3.95 11.42
CA VAL A 122 0.16 -4.49 10.10
C VAL A 122 -0.39 -5.90 9.91
N GLU A 123 -0.34 -6.74 10.94
CA GLU A 123 -0.93 -8.08 10.90
C GLU A 123 -2.47 -8.05 10.75
N TRP A 124 -3.15 -7.16 11.46
CA TRP A 124 -4.60 -7.02 11.40
C TRP A 124 -5.09 -6.38 10.09
N THR A 125 -4.24 -5.64 9.39
CA THR A 125 -4.56 -5.08 8.06
C THR A 125 -4.12 -5.97 6.89
N ASP A 126 -3.46 -7.11 7.15
CA ASP A 126 -2.95 -8.00 6.10
C ASP A 126 -4.06 -8.88 5.51
N GLU A 127 -4.50 -8.56 4.30
CA GLU A 127 -5.55 -9.30 3.59
C GLU A 127 -5.18 -10.76 3.30
N ARG A 128 -3.90 -11.13 3.29
CA ARG A 128 -3.47 -12.54 3.14
C ARG A 128 -3.95 -13.43 4.28
N ARG A 129 -4.26 -12.81 5.42
CA ARG A 129 -4.76 -13.51 6.62
C ARG A 129 -6.28 -13.63 6.62
N VAL A 130 -6.98 -13.01 5.67
CA VAL A 130 -8.43 -13.06 5.57
C VAL A 130 -8.88 -14.44 5.11
N VAL A 131 -9.89 -14.99 5.80
CA VAL A 131 -10.52 -16.26 5.43
C VAL A 131 -11.11 -16.17 4.03
N GLY A 132 -10.77 -17.12 3.16
CA GLY A 132 -11.16 -17.12 1.75
C GLY A 132 -10.17 -16.41 0.81
N LEU A 133 -9.17 -15.70 1.34
CA LEU A 133 -8.03 -15.15 0.60
C LEU A 133 -6.71 -15.85 0.98
N GLY A 134 -6.80 -17.03 1.59
CA GLY A 134 -5.65 -17.83 2.01
C GLY A 134 -5.31 -17.73 3.50
N GLY A 135 -6.12 -17.05 4.31
CA GLY A 135 -5.95 -17.02 5.77
C GLY A 135 -5.93 -18.42 6.38
N GLU A 136 -6.80 -19.31 5.92
CA GLU A 136 -6.85 -20.73 6.30
C GLU A 136 -5.54 -21.48 6.00
N ASN A 137 -4.88 -21.14 4.90
CA ASN A 137 -3.60 -21.74 4.51
C ASN A 137 -2.44 -21.13 5.31
N VAL A 138 -2.44 -19.81 5.52
CA VAL A 138 -1.42 -19.13 6.31
C VAL A 138 -1.41 -19.65 7.75
N LEU A 139 -2.58 -19.89 8.35
CA LEU A 139 -2.70 -20.45 9.70
C LEU A 139 -2.12 -21.87 9.83
N THR A 140 -2.09 -22.64 8.74
CA THR A 140 -1.54 -24.01 8.70
C THR A 140 -0.10 -24.05 8.19
N GLY A 141 0.55 -22.89 8.00
CA GLY A 141 1.93 -22.77 7.52
C GLY A 141 2.08 -22.86 6.00
N GLY A 142 0.98 -22.81 5.26
CA GLY A 142 0.95 -22.75 3.80
C GLY A 142 1.07 -21.31 3.23
N THR A 143 0.95 -21.20 1.91
CA THR A 143 1.00 -19.91 1.20
C THR A 143 -0.39 -19.26 1.11
N ALA A 144 -0.42 -17.93 1.13
CA ALA A 144 -1.64 -17.15 0.88
C ALA A 144 -2.17 -17.37 -0.56
N SER A 145 -3.42 -16.95 -0.81
CA SER A 145 -4.01 -17.00 -2.14
C SER A 145 -3.24 -16.12 -3.13
N SER A 146 -3.19 -16.53 -4.40
CA SER A 146 -2.66 -15.70 -5.50
C SER A 146 -3.45 -14.40 -5.70
N ASN A 147 -4.66 -14.31 -5.15
CA ASN A 147 -5.56 -13.16 -5.31
C ASN A 147 -5.41 -12.14 -4.16
N ALA A 148 -4.53 -12.41 -3.18
CA ALA A 148 -4.20 -11.48 -2.11
C ALA A 148 -3.03 -10.59 -2.56
N HIS A 149 -3.35 -9.47 -3.21
CA HIS A 149 -2.39 -8.53 -3.81
C HIS A 149 -1.95 -7.40 -2.88
N GLY A 150 -2.54 -7.30 -1.69
CA GLY A 150 -2.25 -6.27 -0.70
C GLY A 150 -2.92 -4.92 -0.99
N TYR A 151 -4.12 -4.91 -1.55
CA TYR A 151 -4.86 -3.66 -1.83
C TYR A 151 -5.31 -2.94 -0.57
N VAL A 152 -5.61 -3.65 0.52
CA VAL A 152 -5.84 -3.02 1.83
C VAL A 152 -4.58 -2.25 2.27
N HIS A 153 -3.41 -2.85 2.11
CA HIS A 153 -2.14 -2.23 2.45
C HIS A 153 -1.75 -1.09 1.50
N LEU A 154 -2.08 -1.18 0.21
CA LEU A 154 -1.92 -0.04 -0.71
C LEU A 154 -2.68 1.19 -0.20
N ALA A 155 -3.90 0.97 0.27
CA ALA A 155 -4.71 2.06 0.81
C ALA A 155 -4.25 2.53 2.20
N LEU A 156 -3.70 1.64 3.02
CA LEU A 156 -2.99 2.01 4.25
C LEU A 156 -1.78 2.90 3.96
N VAL A 157 -1.02 2.62 2.89
CA VAL A 157 0.10 3.46 2.48
C VAL A 157 -0.39 4.86 2.12
N ASN A 158 -1.52 5.00 1.43
CA ASN A 158 -2.14 6.30 1.17
C ASN A 158 -2.38 7.07 2.48
N ASP A 159 -3.07 6.44 3.45
CA ASP A 159 -3.39 7.07 4.74
C ASP A 159 -2.13 7.47 5.52
N ILE A 160 -1.08 6.65 5.47
CA ILE A 160 0.23 6.95 6.07
C ILE A 160 0.85 8.19 5.44
N LEU A 161 0.87 8.26 4.10
CA LEU A 161 1.53 9.35 3.38
C LEU A 161 0.78 10.67 3.51
N GLU A 162 -0.54 10.66 3.34
CA GLU A 162 -1.38 11.84 3.60
C GLU A 162 -1.15 12.40 4.99
N ARG A 163 -0.92 11.52 5.96
CA ARG A 163 -0.65 11.91 7.33
C ARG A 163 0.73 12.49 7.54
N ILE A 164 1.76 11.91 6.93
CA ILE A 164 3.14 12.35 7.06
C ILE A 164 3.40 13.66 6.31
N LEU A 165 2.75 13.85 5.17
CA LEU A 165 2.81 15.06 4.33
C LEU A 165 1.88 16.18 4.82
N GLY A 166 1.05 15.91 5.84
CA GLY A 166 0.14 16.92 6.40
C GLY A 166 -1.03 17.29 5.48
N ILE A 167 -1.34 16.44 4.50
CA ILE A 167 -2.50 16.58 3.59
C ILE A 167 -3.79 16.22 4.31
N SER A 168 -3.71 15.30 5.29
CA SER A 168 -4.86 14.84 6.06
C SER A 168 -5.55 15.99 6.81
N ALA A 169 -6.87 16.09 6.67
CA ALA A 169 -7.72 17.07 7.34
C ALA A 169 -7.79 16.81 8.86
N GLY A 170 -6.77 17.23 9.59
CA GLY A 170 -6.71 17.16 11.04
C GLY A 170 -6.07 18.41 11.64
N PRO A 171 -6.50 18.84 12.84
CA PRO A 171 -6.01 20.08 13.46
C PRO A 171 -4.53 20.01 13.88
N ASN A 172 -3.97 18.80 13.98
CA ASN A 172 -2.65 18.57 14.57
C ASN A 172 -1.64 18.10 13.53
N LYS A 173 -0.49 18.80 13.47
CA LYS A 173 0.68 18.40 12.69
C LYS A 173 1.18 17.02 13.14
N CYS A 174 1.72 16.23 12.21
CA CYS A 174 2.34 14.94 12.53
C CYS A 174 3.63 15.16 13.31
N SER A 175 3.75 14.56 14.51
CA SER A 175 4.96 14.71 15.32
C SER A 175 6.13 13.95 14.68
N LYS A 176 7.37 14.33 15.04
CA LYS A 176 8.57 13.65 14.52
C LYS A 176 8.60 12.18 14.89
N GLU A 177 8.19 11.84 16.11
CA GLU A 177 8.18 10.46 16.58
C GLU A 177 7.08 9.64 15.89
N GLU A 178 5.89 10.21 15.76
CA GLU A 178 4.81 9.58 15.00
C GLU A 178 5.20 9.31 13.54
N LYS A 179 5.88 10.27 12.89
CA LYS A 179 6.40 10.10 11.53
C LYS A 179 7.35 8.90 11.42
N LYS A 180 8.24 8.69 12.39
CA LYS A 180 9.12 7.50 12.42
C LYS A 180 8.33 6.20 12.56
N LEU A 181 7.32 6.18 13.43
CA LEU A 181 6.46 5.02 13.65
C LEU A 181 5.68 4.66 12.38
N LEU A 182 5.10 5.65 11.71
CA LEU A 182 4.38 5.46 10.45
C LEU A 182 5.31 5.02 9.30
N MET A 183 6.54 5.53 9.23
CA MET A 183 7.56 5.03 8.29
C MET A 183 7.99 3.59 8.60
N SER A 184 8.10 3.24 9.88
CA SER A 184 8.34 1.85 10.30
C SER A 184 7.20 0.93 9.87
N MET A 185 5.95 1.39 9.98
CA MET A 185 4.77 0.67 9.51
C MET A 185 4.80 0.47 7.99
N LEU A 186 5.12 1.52 7.22
CA LEU A 186 5.26 1.48 5.76
C LEU A 186 6.28 0.43 5.29
N SER A 187 7.37 0.22 6.06
CA SER A 187 8.38 -0.79 5.71
C SER A 187 7.90 -2.26 5.81
N LYS A 188 6.81 -2.49 6.55
CA LYS A 188 6.27 -3.83 6.87
C LYS A 188 5.05 -4.22 6.04
N VAL A 189 4.50 -3.29 5.25
CA VAL A 189 3.31 -3.55 4.43
C VAL A 189 3.61 -4.60 3.36
N TYR A 190 2.61 -5.43 3.08
CA TYR A 190 2.64 -6.37 1.96
C TYR A 190 1.82 -5.83 0.80
N ILE A 191 2.45 -5.72 -0.37
CA ILE A 191 1.82 -5.39 -1.65
C ILE A 191 2.49 -6.29 -2.70
N SER A 192 1.71 -6.82 -3.63
CA SER A 192 2.18 -7.60 -4.77
C SER A 192 1.46 -7.15 -6.03
N ALA A 193 2.18 -7.13 -7.15
CA ALA A 193 1.55 -7.00 -8.45
C ALA A 193 1.01 -8.36 -8.90
N PRO A 194 -0.13 -8.41 -9.60
CA PRO A 194 -0.57 -9.65 -10.24
C PRO A 194 0.48 -10.19 -11.20
N ALA A 195 0.63 -11.51 -11.23
CA ALA A 195 1.60 -12.14 -12.11
C ALA A 195 1.20 -11.95 -13.58
N LEU A 196 2.12 -11.43 -14.40
CA LEU A 196 1.98 -11.49 -15.85
C LEU A 196 2.07 -12.95 -16.29
N PRO A 197 1.21 -13.43 -17.19
CA PRO A 197 1.46 -14.67 -17.89
C PRO A 197 2.67 -14.44 -18.81
N THR A 198 3.87 -14.65 -18.27
CA THR A 198 5.07 -14.73 -19.07
C THR A 198 5.00 -16.03 -19.86
N SER A 199 5.24 -15.98 -21.17
CA SER A 199 5.31 -17.16 -22.05
C SER A 199 6.53 -18.05 -21.78
N THR A 200 7.27 -17.80 -20.71
CA THR A 200 8.51 -18.47 -20.34
C THR A 200 8.47 -18.83 -18.86
N ALA A 201 7.74 -19.89 -18.54
CA ALA A 201 7.89 -20.56 -17.25
C ALA A 201 9.36 -21.04 -17.09
N PRO A 202 10.11 -20.59 -16.07
CA PRO A 202 11.40 -21.15 -15.74
C PRO A 202 11.15 -22.48 -15.00
N GLY A 203 11.04 -23.57 -15.75
CA GLY A 203 10.82 -24.89 -15.13
C GLY A 203 10.83 -26.08 -16.08
N SER A 204 10.66 -25.89 -17.39
CA SER A 204 10.74 -27.01 -18.34
C SER A 204 12.17 -27.18 -18.88
N ARG A 205 13.08 -27.63 -18.02
CA ARG A 205 14.28 -28.32 -18.51
C ARG A 205 13.84 -29.69 -19.00
N ALA A 206 13.68 -29.81 -20.31
CA ALA A 206 13.51 -31.07 -21.01
C ALA A 206 14.76 -31.95 -20.79
N GLY A 207 14.75 -32.73 -19.71
CA GLY A 207 15.69 -33.81 -19.47
C GLY A 207 15.22 -35.07 -20.20
N SER A 208 15.92 -35.41 -21.27
CA SER A 208 15.73 -36.65 -22.03
C SER A 208 15.98 -37.86 -21.13
N ARG A 209 14.96 -38.68 -20.85
CA ARG A 209 15.11 -40.02 -20.25
C ARG A 209 14.19 -41.01 -20.98
N ALA A 210 14.80 -42.09 -21.45
CA ALA A 210 14.17 -43.17 -22.23
C ALA A 210 13.16 -43.99 -21.38
N PRO A 211 12.19 -44.69 -22.02
CA PRO A 211 11.04 -45.26 -21.35
C PRO A 211 11.32 -46.69 -20.87
N THR A 212 10.88 -46.99 -19.65
CA THR A 212 10.68 -48.36 -19.19
C THR A 212 9.41 -48.41 -18.35
N GLU A 213 8.49 -49.22 -18.88
CA GLU A 213 7.43 -49.97 -18.21
C GLU A 213 6.20 -49.23 -17.67
N ALA A 214 5.08 -49.82 -18.05
CA ALA A 214 3.72 -49.36 -17.91
C ALA A 214 3.21 -49.53 -16.48
N THR A 215 2.63 -48.47 -15.95
CA THR A 215 1.56 -48.57 -14.96
C THR A 215 0.48 -47.58 -15.38
N GLU A 216 -0.67 -48.15 -15.73
CA GLU A 216 -1.90 -47.49 -16.10
C GLU A 216 -2.47 -46.77 -14.86
N ASP A 217 -2.45 -45.44 -14.86
CA ASP A 217 -3.39 -44.57 -14.10
C ASP A 217 -3.13 -43.09 -14.40
N ALA A 218 -3.03 -42.74 -15.68
CA ALA A 218 -2.80 -41.38 -16.17
C ALA A 218 -4.06 -40.76 -16.81
N PHE A 219 -5.21 -40.88 -16.14
CA PHE A 219 -6.42 -40.15 -16.53
C PHE A 219 -7.14 -39.60 -15.29
N ARG A 220 -6.86 -38.33 -14.97
CA ARG A 220 -7.79 -37.28 -14.50
C ARG A 220 -7.11 -36.32 -13.51
N SER A 221 -6.34 -35.38 -14.05
CA SER A 221 -6.24 -34.03 -13.48
C SER A 221 -5.81 -33.08 -14.58
N SER A 222 -6.70 -32.93 -15.58
CA SER A 222 -6.67 -31.76 -16.44
C SER A 222 -7.09 -30.58 -15.57
N ASN A 223 -6.11 -29.96 -14.91
CA ASN A 223 -6.26 -28.57 -14.48
C ASN A 223 -6.36 -27.75 -15.77
N ARG A 224 -7.58 -27.67 -16.31
CA ARG A 224 -7.96 -26.58 -17.19
C ARG A 224 -7.79 -25.33 -16.35
N SER A 225 -6.60 -24.75 -16.42
CA SER A 225 -6.32 -23.39 -16.03
C SER A 225 -7.30 -22.51 -16.79
N SER A 226 -8.44 -22.21 -16.18
CA SER A 226 -9.18 -21.02 -16.51
C SER A 226 -8.25 -19.87 -16.12
N SER A 227 -7.39 -19.47 -17.06
CA SER A 227 -6.70 -18.19 -17.00
C SER A 227 -7.75 -17.09 -17.15
N VAL A 228 -8.64 -16.97 -16.16
CA VAL A 228 -9.40 -15.75 -15.94
C VAL A 228 -8.32 -14.74 -15.60
N ARG A 229 -7.96 -13.92 -16.59
CA ARG A 229 -7.03 -12.83 -16.40
C ARG A 229 -7.67 -11.93 -15.35
N GLU A 230 -7.04 -11.83 -14.20
CA GLU A 230 -7.53 -11.01 -13.10
C GLU A 230 -7.41 -9.54 -13.52
N GLU A 231 -8.54 -8.89 -13.78
CA GLU A 231 -8.59 -7.47 -14.12
C GLU A 231 -8.44 -6.64 -12.84
N ILE A 232 -7.53 -5.65 -12.86
CA ILE A 232 -7.40 -4.74 -11.72
C ILE A 232 -8.52 -3.72 -11.82
N GLU A 233 -9.29 -3.57 -10.75
CA GLU A 233 -10.35 -2.58 -10.67
C GLU A 233 -9.80 -1.15 -10.91
N PRO A 234 -10.52 -0.30 -11.67
CA PRO A 234 -10.03 1.04 -12.03
C PRO A 234 -9.79 1.93 -10.80
N GLU A 235 -10.54 1.72 -9.71
CA GLU A 235 -10.36 2.43 -8.45
C GLU A 235 -8.99 2.13 -7.81
N ILE A 236 -8.52 0.88 -7.91
CA ILE A 236 -7.20 0.48 -7.41
C ILE A 236 -6.08 1.08 -8.26
N VAL A 237 -6.28 1.18 -9.57
CA VAL A 237 -5.33 1.86 -10.47
C VAL A 237 -5.22 3.34 -10.12
N ALA A 238 -6.35 4.03 -9.94
CA ALA A 238 -6.36 5.43 -9.53
C ALA A 238 -5.67 5.64 -8.16
N LEU A 239 -5.97 4.78 -7.18
CA LEU A 239 -5.30 4.80 -5.88
C LEU A 239 -3.79 4.58 -6.02
N ALA A 240 -3.36 3.64 -6.85
CA ALA A 240 -1.95 3.38 -7.11
C ALA A 240 -1.24 4.59 -7.74
N GLU A 241 -1.91 5.35 -8.61
CA GLU A 241 -1.39 6.60 -9.16
C GLU A 241 -1.25 7.68 -8.08
N THR A 242 -2.28 7.89 -7.25
CA THR A 242 -2.22 8.83 -6.11
C THR A 242 -1.07 8.48 -5.17
N VAL A 243 -0.96 7.21 -4.76
CA VAL A 243 0.12 6.78 -3.87
C VAL A 243 1.49 6.93 -4.52
N LYS A 244 1.62 6.73 -5.85
CA LYS A 244 2.88 6.94 -6.56
C LYS A 244 3.36 8.38 -6.42
N GLU A 245 2.47 9.36 -6.55
CA GLU A 245 2.82 10.78 -6.39
C GLU A 245 3.15 11.11 -4.94
N LEU A 246 2.32 10.67 -3.98
CA LEU A 246 2.61 10.87 -2.55
C LEU A 246 3.94 10.26 -2.10
N LEU A 247 4.38 9.15 -2.72
CA LEU A 247 5.70 8.56 -2.45
C LEU A 247 6.84 9.40 -3.04
N ASN A 248 6.62 10.14 -4.14
CA ASN A 248 7.60 11.08 -4.66
C ASN A 248 7.77 12.25 -3.69
N ASP A 249 6.66 12.87 -3.29
CA ASP A 249 6.64 13.97 -2.33
C ASP A 249 7.29 13.55 -1.00
N ALA A 250 6.98 12.34 -0.52
CA ALA A 250 7.58 11.81 0.69
C ALA A 250 9.09 11.51 0.57
N LEU A 251 9.61 11.20 -0.63
CA LEU A 251 11.06 11.06 -0.83
C LEU A 251 11.79 12.40 -0.72
N GLU A 252 11.13 13.49 -1.12
CA GLU A 252 11.69 14.83 -1.13
C GLU A 252 11.56 15.49 0.25
N GLU A 253 10.40 15.39 0.89
CA GLU A 253 10.08 16.15 2.10
C GLU A 253 10.15 15.35 3.41
N ALA A 254 10.05 14.02 3.34
CA ALA A 254 9.78 13.21 4.52
C ALA A 254 10.81 12.13 4.86
N ALA A 255 11.64 11.72 3.90
CA ALA A 255 12.57 10.62 4.09
C ALA A 255 13.89 11.11 4.71
N THR A 256 13.95 11.15 6.04
CA THR A 256 15.11 11.68 6.79
C THR A 256 16.32 10.75 6.84
N ASP A 257 16.10 9.44 6.72
CA ASP A 257 17.14 8.42 6.90
C ASP A 257 17.10 7.35 5.80
N ALA A 258 18.21 6.61 5.64
CA ALA A 258 18.34 5.60 4.60
C ALA A 258 17.29 4.48 4.69
N ALA A 259 16.86 4.09 5.90
CA ALA A 259 15.87 3.03 6.06
C ALA A 259 14.49 3.50 5.58
N SER A 260 14.08 4.73 5.92
CA SER A 260 12.86 5.36 5.41
C SER A 260 12.86 5.46 3.87
N ARG A 261 13.97 5.93 3.27
CA ARG A 261 14.13 6.02 1.80
C ARG A 261 14.01 4.65 1.14
N ASN A 262 14.67 3.63 1.69
CA ASN A 262 14.61 2.25 1.17
C ASN A 262 13.19 1.68 1.24
N ALA A 263 12.47 1.94 2.33
CA ALA A 263 11.08 1.51 2.49
C ALA A 263 10.18 2.14 1.41
N ILE A 264 10.28 3.46 1.22
CA ILE A 264 9.50 4.19 0.22
C ILE A 264 9.82 3.68 -1.19
N VAL A 265 11.11 3.54 -1.54
CA VAL A 265 11.53 3.03 -2.86
C VAL A 265 11.00 1.62 -3.12
N LYS A 266 11.03 0.73 -2.12
CA LYS A 266 10.51 -0.63 -2.24
C LYS A 266 9.01 -0.65 -2.53
N VAL A 267 8.24 0.17 -1.82
CA VAL A 267 6.79 0.30 -2.05
C VAL A 267 6.51 0.89 -3.43
N LYS A 268 7.19 1.99 -3.78
CA LYS A 268 7.09 2.63 -5.11
C LYS A 268 7.36 1.65 -6.25
N ASN A 269 8.43 0.86 -6.15
CA ASN A 269 8.76 -0.16 -7.17
C ASN A 269 7.69 -1.22 -7.33
N THR A 270 6.96 -1.53 -6.26
CA THR A 270 5.85 -2.50 -6.31
C THR A 270 4.62 -1.87 -6.97
N ILE A 271 4.32 -0.61 -6.65
CA ILE A 271 3.23 0.16 -7.28
C ILE A 271 3.47 0.35 -8.78
N LEU A 272 4.70 0.66 -9.18
CA LEU A 272 5.05 0.76 -10.60
C LEU A 272 4.77 -0.55 -11.37
N LYS A 273 4.96 -1.72 -10.74
CA LYS A 273 4.60 -3.01 -11.34
C LYS A 273 3.09 -3.18 -11.48
N ILE A 274 2.30 -2.72 -10.51
CA ILE A 274 0.82 -2.72 -10.58
C ILE A 274 0.36 -1.84 -11.75
N LEU A 275 0.88 -0.62 -11.86
CA LEU A 275 0.53 0.30 -12.94
C LEU A 275 0.96 -0.22 -14.31
N ALA A 276 2.16 -0.82 -14.41
CA ALA A 276 2.62 -1.48 -15.62
C ALA A 276 1.68 -2.63 -16.03
N TYR A 277 1.25 -3.46 -15.08
CA TYR A 277 0.29 -4.54 -15.31
C TYR A 277 -1.04 -4.00 -15.86
N ALA A 278 -1.61 -2.97 -15.21
CA ALA A 278 -2.86 -2.34 -15.63
C ALA A 278 -2.77 -1.73 -17.04
N SER A 279 -1.66 -1.06 -17.38
CA SER A 279 -1.46 -0.49 -18.72
C SER A 279 -1.46 -1.56 -19.82
N GLN A 280 -0.89 -2.74 -19.55
CA GLN A 280 -0.87 -3.87 -20.49
C GLN A 280 -2.24 -4.56 -20.64
N GLN A 281 -3.14 -4.41 -19.67
CA GLN A 281 -4.53 -4.84 -19.83
C GLN A 281 -5.26 -3.97 -20.86
N ASN A 282 -5.06 -2.65 -20.76
CA ASN A 282 -5.68 -1.67 -21.66
C ASN A 282 -5.21 -1.80 -23.13
N THR A 283 -3.92 -2.09 -23.37
CA THR A 283 -3.42 -2.28 -24.74
C THR A 283 -4.00 -3.53 -25.38
N ASN A 284 -4.01 -4.66 -24.66
CA ASN A 284 -4.49 -5.93 -25.20
C ASN A 284 -6.01 -5.90 -25.43
N SER A 285 -6.78 -5.22 -24.57
CA SER A 285 -8.23 -5.03 -24.78
C SER A 285 -8.52 -4.25 -26.07
N ARG A 286 -7.71 -3.22 -26.38
CA ARG A 286 -7.83 -2.44 -27.62
C ARG A 286 -7.52 -3.26 -28.88
N ASP A 287 -6.50 -4.11 -28.86
CA ASP A 287 -6.16 -4.95 -30.00
C ASP A 287 -7.21 -6.03 -30.28
N THR A 288 -7.79 -6.60 -29.22
CA THR A 288 -8.87 -7.59 -29.35
C THR A 288 -10.12 -6.97 -29.98
N ASN A 289 -10.47 -5.74 -29.59
CA ASN A 289 -11.59 -4.99 -30.19
C ASN A 289 -11.32 -4.46 -31.60
N ARG A 290 -10.05 -4.30 -31.98
CA ARG A 290 -9.67 -3.89 -33.34
C ARG A 290 -9.78 -5.04 -34.35
N ASN A 291 -9.47 -6.26 -33.92
CA ASN A 291 -9.60 -7.47 -34.77
C ASN A 291 -11.05 -7.92 -34.98
N THR A 292 -11.96 -7.70 -34.03
CA THR A 292 -13.38 -8.05 -34.21
C THR A 292 -14.09 -7.14 -35.21
N ARG A 293 -13.67 -5.88 -35.34
CA ARG A 293 -14.26 -4.91 -36.28
C ARG A 293 -13.77 -5.07 -37.73
N ALA A 294 -12.71 -5.85 -37.97
CA ALA A 294 -12.17 -6.11 -39.31
C ALA A 294 -12.76 -7.37 -39.99
N SER A 295 -13.64 -8.13 -39.33
CA SER A 295 -14.19 -9.39 -39.87
C SER A 295 -15.60 -9.30 -40.46
N SER A 296 -16.15 -8.11 -40.68
CA SER A 296 -17.47 -7.92 -41.31
C SER A 296 -17.41 -7.32 -42.73
N VAL A 297 -16.40 -7.67 -43.52
CA VAL A 297 -16.44 -7.39 -44.97
C VAL A 297 -16.89 -8.67 -45.68
N ASP A 298 -18.14 -8.63 -46.09
CA ASP A 298 -18.88 -9.64 -46.83
C ASP A 298 -18.10 -10.08 -48.08
N SER A 299 -17.74 -11.36 -48.14
CA SER A 299 -17.11 -11.98 -49.30
C SER A 299 -18.20 -12.40 -50.27
N SER A 300 -18.54 -11.51 -51.21
CA SER A 300 -19.39 -11.84 -52.35
C SER A 300 -18.53 -12.16 -53.57
N TYR A 301 -18.58 -13.43 -53.94
CA TYR A 301 -18.03 -14.03 -55.15
C TYR A 301 -18.65 -13.39 -56.39
N SER A 302 -17.85 -12.89 -57.33
CA SER A 302 -18.26 -12.73 -58.74
C SER A 302 -17.04 -12.73 -59.65
N GLN A 303 -17.10 -13.63 -60.63
CA GLN A 303 -16.10 -13.96 -61.62
C GLN A 303 -16.45 -13.32 -62.97
N ALA A 304 -15.41 -13.06 -63.77
CA ALA A 304 -15.35 -12.91 -65.23
C ALA A 304 -15.17 -11.48 -65.81
N GLY A 305 -14.16 -11.36 -66.68
CA GLY A 305 -14.18 -10.43 -67.82
C GLY A 305 -12.91 -9.59 -68.05
N PRO A 306 -12.13 -9.82 -69.12
CA PRO A 306 -10.86 -9.13 -69.39
C PRO A 306 -11.03 -7.93 -70.34
N GLY A 307 -10.16 -6.91 -70.23
CA GLY A 307 -9.99 -5.93 -71.32
C GLY A 307 -9.37 -4.57 -70.95
N SER A 308 -8.28 -4.26 -71.66
CA SER A 308 -7.95 -2.92 -72.21
C SER A 308 -7.24 -1.85 -71.34
N ARG A 309 -5.91 -1.77 -71.55
CA ARG A 309 -5.09 -0.63 -72.03
C ARG A 309 -5.28 0.82 -71.49
N GLN A 310 -4.11 1.37 -71.11
CA GLN A 310 -3.51 2.69 -71.43
C GLN A 310 -3.79 3.96 -70.60
N GLY A 311 -2.71 4.75 -70.43
CA GLY A 311 -2.65 6.19 -70.13
C GLY A 311 -2.22 6.48 -68.68
N SER A 312 -0.97 6.82 -68.33
CA SER A 312 -0.11 7.96 -68.72
C SER A 312 -0.72 9.33 -68.40
N VAL A 313 0.12 10.19 -67.82
CA VAL A 313 0.06 11.66 -67.65
C VAL A 313 -0.16 12.15 -66.20
N GLU A 314 0.94 12.58 -65.56
CA GLU A 314 0.95 13.62 -64.54
C GLU A 314 0.54 14.97 -65.15
N PRO A 315 0.02 15.91 -64.35
CA PRO A 315 0.84 17.12 -64.23
C PRO A 315 0.83 17.80 -62.85
N HIS A 316 1.97 18.47 -62.63
CA HIS A 316 2.25 19.53 -61.68
C HIS A 316 1.22 20.68 -61.67
N GLY A 317 1.04 21.29 -60.49
CA GLY A 317 0.44 22.61 -60.32
C GLY A 317 0.86 23.26 -58.99
N MET A 318 1.73 24.26 -59.06
CA MET A 318 2.21 25.09 -57.94
C MET A 318 1.23 26.21 -57.55
N ARG A 319 1.18 26.57 -56.26
CA ARG A 319 1.22 27.94 -55.65
C ARG A 319 0.69 27.86 -54.20
N ALA A 320 1.44 28.19 -53.15
CA ALA A 320 2.03 29.47 -52.71
C ALA A 320 1.11 30.29 -51.77
N GLY A 321 1.64 30.62 -50.58
CA GLY A 321 1.11 31.57 -49.57
C GLY A 321 1.20 30.99 -48.15
N THR A 322 2.28 31.16 -47.37
CA THR A 322 2.56 32.26 -46.40
C THR A 322 1.52 32.31 -45.25
N THR A 323 1.80 32.35 -43.94
CA THR A 323 2.90 32.96 -43.15
C THR A 323 2.82 32.50 -41.66
N GLU A 324 3.92 32.68 -40.91
CA GLU A 324 4.07 32.90 -39.43
C GLU A 324 3.76 31.71 -38.47
N VAL A 325 4.68 31.12 -37.70
CA VAL A 325 5.74 31.55 -36.74
C VAL A 325 5.20 32.12 -35.42
N ALA A 326 5.29 31.32 -34.36
CA ALA A 326 5.63 31.76 -33.00
C ALA A 326 6.24 30.57 -32.24
N ILE A 327 7.55 30.65 -31.98
CA ILE A 327 8.32 29.84 -31.04
C ILE A 327 8.44 30.73 -29.79
N ASP A 328 8.00 30.25 -28.64
CA ASP A 328 8.17 30.95 -27.38
C ASP A 328 9.36 30.32 -26.64
N GLU A 329 10.50 31.01 -26.69
CA GLU A 329 11.66 30.80 -25.85
C GLU A 329 11.51 31.72 -24.63
N THR A 330 11.26 31.14 -23.45
CA THR A 330 11.46 31.84 -22.19
C THR A 330 12.72 31.30 -21.52
N ILE A 331 13.80 32.01 -21.83
CA ILE A 331 15.05 32.09 -21.07
C ILE A 331 14.72 32.75 -19.72
N MET A 332 15.16 32.16 -18.61
CA MET A 332 15.37 32.91 -17.37
C MET A 332 16.72 32.49 -16.79
N GLU A 333 17.57 33.50 -16.71
CA GLU A 333 18.94 33.47 -16.25
C GLU A 333 19.00 33.10 -14.77
N ILE A 334 19.96 32.22 -14.46
CA ILE A 334 20.37 31.85 -13.12
C ILE A 334 21.45 32.85 -12.73
N ASP A 335 21.15 33.70 -11.74
CA ASP A 335 22.18 34.48 -11.06
C ASP A 335 22.90 33.58 -10.05
N GLU A 336 24.21 33.54 -10.26
CA GLU A 336 25.23 32.92 -9.41
C GLU A 336 25.41 33.79 -8.14
N GLU A 337 25.25 33.20 -6.96
CA GLU A 337 25.93 33.72 -5.77
C GLU A 337 26.84 32.64 -5.17
N GLU A 338 28.10 33.05 -5.11
CA GLU A 338 29.33 32.35 -4.84
C GLU A 338 29.54 32.18 -3.32
N ASP A 339 30.23 31.09 -2.98
CA ASP A 339 30.68 30.70 -1.65
C ASP A 339 31.50 31.79 -0.92
N HIS A 340 31.35 31.88 0.41
CA HIS A 340 32.48 32.13 1.32
C HIS A 340 32.20 31.64 2.75
N ASP A 341 32.79 30.48 3.04
CA ASP A 341 33.69 30.09 4.13
C ASP A 341 33.70 30.78 5.52
N ASP A 342 34.11 29.94 6.48
CA ASP A 342 34.66 30.19 7.83
C ASP A 342 33.72 30.52 9.01
N SER A 343 33.55 29.51 9.89
CA SER A 343 34.16 29.57 11.24
C SER A 343 34.05 28.24 12.00
N ARG A 344 35.21 27.60 12.18
CA ARG A 344 35.52 26.57 13.18
C ARG A 344 35.46 27.16 14.60
N THR A 345 35.06 26.37 15.60
CA THR A 345 35.69 26.32 16.95
C THR A 345 35.05 25.19 17.77
N THR A 346 35.71 24.03 17.83
CA THR A 346 36.51 23.51 18.96
C THR A 346 35.71 22.90 20.11
N VAL A 347 35.74 21.56 20.10
CA VAL A 347 35.53 20.61 21.20
C VAL A 347 36.45 20.93 22.38
N ILE A 348 35.89 21.01 23.60
CA ILE A 348 36.66 20.87 24.84
C ILE A 348 36.19 19.60 25.54
N LYS A 349 37.10 18.62 25.55
CA LYS A 349 37.05 17.38 26.32
C LYS A 349 37.72 17.68 27.67
N ASN A 350 36.98 17.60 28.77
CA ASN A 350 37.57 17.60 30.12
C ASN A 350 37.43 16.19 30.71
N GLU A 351 38.48 15.39 30.53
CA GLU A 351 38.83 14.30 31.45
C GLU A 351 39.71 14.90 32.55
N ARG A 352 39.32 14.75 33.81
CA ARG A 352 40.26 14.62 34.93
C ARG A 352 39.74 13.58 35.91
N ASN A 353 40.42 12.43 35.90
CA ASN A 353 40.71 11.62 37.08
C ASN A 353 41.26 12.50 38.21
N SER A 354 40.94 12.16 39.46
CA SER A 354 41.90 11.79 40.51
C SER A 354 41.30 11.92 41.90
N GLU A 355 41.51 10.85 42.68
CA GLU A 355 41.81 10.86 44.13
C GLU A 355 40.65 10.87 45.15
N GLU A 356 40.29 9.65 45.57
CA GLU A 356 40.14 9.32 47.01
C GLU A 356 41.42 9.73 47.77
N PRO A 357 41.29 10.14 49.05
CA PRO A 357 41.67 9.18 50.09
C PRO A 357 40.84 9.25 51.40
N GLU A 358 40.86 8.08 52.07
CA GLU A 358 40.54 7.74 53.48
C GLU A 358 39.08 7.60 53.93
#